data_AF-A0A965FJY1-F1
#
_entry.id   AF-A0A965FJY1-F1
#
_cell.length_a   1.000
_cell.length_b   1.000
_cell.length_c   1.000
_cell.angle_alpha   90.00
_cell.angle_beta   90.00
_cell.angle_gamma   90.00
#
_symmetry.space_group_name_H-M   'P 1'
#
loop_
_entity.id
_entity.type
_entity.pdbx_description
1 polymer ?
#
loop_
_entity_poly.entity_id
_entity_poly.type
_entity_poly.pdbx_seq_one_letter_code
_entity_poly.pdbx_strand_id
1 'polypeptide(L)'
;MSSFIKYWRNKLNTFLTHGVPAGERQLLSRFQAVSAREALVMMTAALVLGIAAGILSVGLNWSVHALREFSQNLGAGWLAILFPAIGAGLAVFMIRSMMKDFSGHGVSDVITAMTIGSERLPRRMIFSRFFGSLFTVGSGGSTGLEGPIVCVGGAVGAVSGRWLAMNERRRKLLIGYGVAGAVAGIFNAPLTGLIFTLEIIVGEWSILTILPTIISAVSATEISRILMGNKIAFYQDIAGFSFVSLVACVGLG
;
A
#
# COMPACT_ATOMS: atom_id res chain seq x y z
N MET A 1 45.06 -22.62 30.92
CA MET A 1 43.71 -22.07 30.64
C MET A 1 43.42 -20.73 31.33
N SER A 2 44.01 -20.43 32.49
CA SER A 2 43.74 -19.19 33.25
C SER A 2 44.36 -17.90 32.68
N SER A 3 45.50 -17.97 31.96
CA SER A 3 46.16 -16.77 31.42
C SER A 3 45.44 -16.18 30.19
N PHE A 4 44.84 -17.03 29.34
CA PHE A 4 44.08 -16.60 28.16
C PHE A 4 42.83 -15.81 28.54
N ILE A 5 42.12 -16.29 29.57
CA ILE A 5 40.94 -15.63 30.11
C ILE A 5 41.31 -14.28 30.75
N LYS A 6 42.45 -14.19 31.46
CA LYS A 6 42.96 -12.92 32.00
C LYS A 6 43.34 -11.93 30.90
N TYR A 7 44.00 -12.41 29.84
CA TYR A 7 44.40 -11.58 28.70
C TYR A 7 43.18 -10.95 28.00
N TRP A 8 42.17 -11.77 27.68
CA TRP A 8 40.96 -11.26 27.05
C TRP A 8 40.13 -10.37 27.96
N ARG A 9 40.07 -10.67 29.26
CA ARG A 9 39.40 -9.82 30.25
C ARG A 9 40.05 -8.45 30.37
N ASN A 10 41.38 -8.39 30.36
CA ASN A 10 42.10 -7.11 30.36
C ASN A 10 41.86 -6.36 29.05
N LYS A 11 41.94 -7.03 27.88
CA LYS A 11 41.73 -6.39 26.58
C LYS A 11 40.30 -5.86 26.42
N LEU A 12 39.30 -6.59 26.93
CA LEU A 12 37.90 -6.17 26.97
C LEU A 12 37.72 -4.96 27.90
N ASN A 13 38.34 -5.00 29.09
CA ASN A 13 38.32 -3.87 30.01
C ASN A 13 39.00 -2.63 29.42
N THR A 14 40.11 -2.77 28.69
CA THR A 14 40.76 -1.64 27.99
C THR A 14 39.86 -1.05 26.90
N PHE A 15 39.09 -1.89 26.18
CA PHE A 15 38.10 -1.43 25.20
C PHE A 15 36.87 -0.78 25.85
N LEU A 16 36.45 -1.24 27.04
CA LEU A 16 35.32 -0.68 27.78
C LEU A 16 35.71 0.61 28.53
N THR A 17 36.96 0.75 28.97
CA THR A 17 37.46 1.95 29.66
C THR A 17 37.84 3.07 28.70
N HIS A 18 38.38 2.74 27.53
CA HIS A 18 38.51 3.69 26.42
C HIS A 18 37.18 3.77 25.66
N GLY A 19 36.19 4.44 26.25
CA GLY A 19 34.98 4.80 25.52
C GLY A 19 35.35 5.53 24.23
N VAL A 20 34.60 5.27 23.15
CA VAL A 20 34.80 5.78 21.78
C VAL A 20 35.47 7.17 21.75
N PRO A 21 36.59 7.38 21.04
CA PRO A 21 37.28 8.66 20.93
C PRO A 21 36.33 9.81 20.62
N ALA A 22 36.58 11.02 21.15
CA ALA A 22 35.69 12.17 20.96
C ALA A 22 35.37 12.48 19.48
N GLY A 23 36.34 12.27 18.57
CA GLY A 23 36.15 12.40 17.13
C GLY A 23 35.21 11.33 16.54
N GLU A 24 35.32 10.08 16.98
CA GLU A 24 34.42 9.00 16.56
C GLU A 24 33.01 9.17 17.14
N ARG A 25 32.86 9.70 18.38
CA ARG A 25 31.54 10.07 18.93
C ARG A 25 30.89 11.19 18.12
N GLN A 26 31.67 12.16 17.67
CA GLN A 26 31.17 13.26 16.83
C GLN A 26 30.76 12.77 15.43
N LEU A 27 31.47 11.80 14.86
CA LEU A 27 31.09 11.15 13.61
C LEU A 27 29.83 10.29 13.78
N LEU A 28 29.78 9.44 14.81
CA LEU A 28 28.62 8.60 15.11
C LEU A 28 27.35 9.43 15.36
N SER A 29 27.45 10.52 16.12
CA SER A 29 26.32 11.43 16.34
C SER A 29 25.85 12.13 15.06
N ARG A 30 26.78 12.50 14.16
CA ARG A 30 26.42 13.03 12.83
C ARG A 30 25.74 11.97 11.95
N PHE A 31 26.24 10.74 11.92
CA PHE A 31 25.60 9.64 11.19
C PHE A 31 24.20 9.32 11.74
N GLN A 32 24.06 9.29 13.06
CA GLN A 32 22.76 9.10 13.73
C GLN A 32 21.79 10.25 13.42
N ALA A 33 22.26 11.50 13.43
CA ALA A 33 21.43 12.66 13.11
C ALA A 33 20.95 12.66 11.64
N VAL A 34 21.82 12.28 10.70
CA VAL A 34 21.45 12.12 9.28
C VAL A 34 20.43 11.01 9.11
N SER A 35 20.67 9.84 9.73
CA SER A 35 19.73 8.70 9.70
C SER A 35 18.36 9.06 10.30
N ALA A 36 18.33 9.79 11.42
CA ALA A 36 17.11 10.23 12.06
C ALA A 36 16.31 11.22 11.18
N ARG A 37 17.00 12.17 10.52
CA ARG A 37 16.35 13.10 9.59
C ARG A 37 15.72 12.36 8.42
N GLU A 38 16.42 11.38 7.86
CA GLU A 38 15.88 10.56 6.77
C GLU A 38 14.67 9.74 7.21
N ALA A 39 14.73 9.11 8.39
CA ALA A 39 13.60 8.39 8.95
C ALA A 39 12.37 9.29 9.13
N LEU A 40 12.55 10.51 9.64
CA LEU A 40 11.48 11.50 9.79
C LEU A 40 10.88 11.91 8.43
N VAL A 41 11.70 12.12 7.40
CA VAL A 41 11.22 12.42 6.04
C VAL A 41 10.39 11.26 5.50
N MET A 42 10.81 10.02 5.71
CA MET A 42 10.06 8.85 5.23
C MET A 42 8.75 8.64 6.01
N MET A 43 8.75 8.88 7.33
CA MET A 43 7.54 8.80 8.17
C MET A 43 6.52 9.88 7.80
N THR A 44 6.97 11.12 7.59
CA THR A 44 6.09 12.22 7.16
C THR A 44 5.57 12.00 5.75
N ALA A 45 6.41 11.49 4.83
CA ALA A 45 5.96 11.08 3.50
C ALA A 45 4.91 9.96 3.57
N ALA A 46 5.11 8.97 4.45
CA ALA A 46 4.15 7.89 4.63
C ALA A 46 2.80 8.36 5.18
N LEU A 47 2.79 9.31 6.12
CA LEU A 47 1.56 9.95 6.60
C LEU A 47 0.80 10.64 5.47
N VAL A 48 1.50 11.48 4.69
CA VAL A 48 0.90 12.22 3.57
C VAL A 48 0.39 11.27 2.49
N LEU A 49 1.17 10.25 2.14
CA LEU A 49 0.78 9.23 1.17
C LEU A 49 -0.41 8.41 1.65
N GLY A 50 -0.46 8.04 2.93
CA GLY A 50 -1.58 7.35 3.54
C GLY A 50 -2.87 8.16 3.44
N ILE A 51 -2.82 9.44 3.80
CA ILE A 51 -3.97 10.34 3.68
C ILE A 51 -4.41 10.47 2.22
N ALA A 52 -3.48 10.77 1.30
CA ALA A 52 -3.78 10.94 -0.12
C ALA A 52 -4.36 9.66 -0.75
N ALA A 53 -3.76 8.50 -0.47
CA ALA A 53 -4.22 7.21 -0.96
C ALA A 53 -5.57 6.83 -0.34
N GLY A 54 -5.79 7.11 0.95
CA GLY A 54 -7.07 6.90 1.63
C GLY A 54 -8.20 7.73 1.01
N ILE A 55 -7.97 9.02 0.72
CA ILE A 55 -8.93 9.87 0.02
C ILE A 55 -9.27 9.29 -1.36
N LEU A 56 -8.27 8.83 -2.11
CA LEU A 56 -8.49 8.21 -3.42
C LEU A 56 -9.27 6.90 -3.31
N SER A 57 -8.97 6.05 -2.33
CA SER A 57 -9.71 4.81 -2.10
C SER A 57 -11.18 5.05 -1.76
N VAL A 58 -11.45 6.00 -0.85
CA VAL A 58 -12.81 6.41 -0.49
C VAL A 58 -13.53 7.01 -1.70
N GLY A 59 -12.85 7.92 -2.42
CA GLY A 59 -13.41 8.56 -3.61
C GLY A 59 -13.80 7.55 -4.68
N LEU A 60 -12.96 6.52 -4.90
CA LEU A 60 -13.26 5.45 -5.84
C LEU A 60 -14.48 4.63 -5.39
N ASN A 61 -14.48 4.21 -4.12
CA ASN A 61 -15.56 3.40 -3.56
C ASN A 61 -16.91 4.14 -3.64
N TRP A 62 -16.92 5.41 -3.23
CA TRP A 62 -18.09 6.28 -3.31
C TRP A 62 -18.56 6.47 -4.75
N SER A 63 -17.65 6.74 -5.69
CA SER A 63 -18.00 6.92 -7.10
C SER A 63 -18.61 5.65 -7.71
N VAL A 64 -18.06 4.48 -7.38
CA VAL A 64 -18.57 3.18 -7.84
C VAL A 64 -19.96 2.91 -7.27
N HIS A 65 -20.18 3.17 -5.99
CA HIS A 65 -21.49 3.01 -5.36
C HIS A 65 -22.53 3.97 -5.95
N ALA A 66 -22.17 5.24 -6.14
CA ALA A 66 -23.06 6.23 -6.77
C ALA A 66 -23.47 5.81 -8.19
N LEU A 67 -22.51 5.33 -9.01
CA LEU A 67 -22.81 4.84 -10.35
C LEU A 67 -23.69 3.58 -10.33
N ARG A 68 -23.47 2.70 -9.34
CA ARG A 68 -24.24 1.47 -9.17
C ARG A 68 -25.68 1.76 -8.73
N GLU A 69 -25.88 2.66 -7.78
CA GLU A 69 -27.21 3.10 -7.34
C GLU A 69 -27.96 3.78 -8.49
N PHE A 70 -27.27 4.62 -9.27
CA PHE A 70 -27.84 5.23 -10.48
C PHE A 70 -28.29 4.16 -11.49
N SER A 71 -27.46 3.14 -11.73
CA SER A 71 -27.79 2.01 -12.61
C SER A 71 -29.00 1.21 -12.12
N GLN A 72 -29.09 0.96 -10.81
CA GLN A 72 -30.21 0.21 -10.19
C GLN A 72 -31.53 0.99 -10.23
N ASN A 73 -31.49 2.30 -10.00
CA ASN A 73 -32.68 3.16 -10.02
C ASN A 73 -33.30 3.30 -11.42
N LEU A 74 -32.54 3.03 -12.49
CA LEU A 74 -33.05 3.05 -13.86
C LEU A 74 -34.01 1.89 -14.18
N GLY A 75 -34.25 0.95 -13.25
CA GLY A 75 -35.26 -0.10 -13.41
C GLY A 75 -34.98 -1.02 -14.60
N ALA A 76 -33.70 -1.24 -14.91
CA ALA A 76 -33.28 -1.87 -16.14
C ALA A 76 -33.53 -3.39 -16.08
N GLY A 77 -34.60 -3.86 -16.73
CA GLY A 77 -34.84 -5.28 -16.99
C GLY A 77 -33.75 -5.87 -17.91
N TRP A 78 -34.06 -6.11 -19.19
CA TRP A 78 -33.07 -6.61 -20.16
C TRP A 78 -31.91 -5.63 -20.41
N LEU A 79 -32.10 -4.33 -20.15
CA LEU A 79 -31.09 -3.28 -20.27
C LEU A 79 -29.96 -3.39 -19.21
N ALA A 80 -30.18 -4.09 -18.09
CA ALA A 80 -29.13 -4.33 -17.09
C ALA A 80 -27.99 -5.19 -17.67
N ILE A 81 -28.26 -5.98 -18.72
CA ILE A 81 -27.24 -6.76 -19.42
C ILE A 81 -26.35 -5.86 -20.29
N LEU A 82 -26.90 -4.76 -20.81
CA LEU A 82 -26.16 -3.83 -21.67
C LEU A 82 -25.30 -2.82 -20.88
N PHE A 83 -25.67 -2.52 -19.64
CA PHE A 83 -24.94 -1.55 -18.81
C PHE A 83 -23.45 -1.91 -18.60
N PRO A 84 -23.10 -3.15 -18.22
CA PRO A 84 -21.70 -3.56 -18.11
C PRO A 84 -20.94 -3.47 -19.44
N ALA A 85 -21.59 -3.75 -20.57
CA ALA A 85 -20.97 -3.65 -21.89
C ALA A 85 -20.66 -2.19 -22.27
N ILE A 86 -21.58 -1.27 -21.99
CA ILE A 86 -21.38 0.17 -22.19
C ILE A 86 -20.27 0.69 -21.27
N GLY A 87 -20.30 0.31 -19.99
CA GLY A 87 -19.27 0.70 -19.03
C GLY A 87 -17.88 0.20 -19.41
N ALA A 88 -17.76 -1.04 -19.86
CA ALA A 88 -16.51 -1.60 -20.38
C ALA A 88 -16.04 -0.86 -21.64
N GLY A 89 -16.96 -0.57 -22.58
CA GLY A 89 -16.66 0.21 -23.78
C GLY A 89 -16.13 1.61 -23.45
N LEU A 90 -16.78 2.30 -22.52
CA LEU A 90 -16.37 3.63 -22.06
C LEU A 90 -15.02 3.59 -21.33
N ALA A 91 -14.80 2.58 -20.48
CA ALA A 91 -13.52 2.37 -19.81
C ALA A 91 -12.38 2.18 -20.82
N VAL A 92 -12.57 1.30 -21.81
CA VAL A 92 -11.56 1.04 -22.85
C VAL A 92 -11.32 2.30 -23.69
N PHE A 93 -12.38 3.00 -24.09
CA PHE A 93 -12.27 4.25 -24.84
C PHE A 93 -11.46 5.30 -24.06
N MET A 94 -11.79 5.51 -22.79
CA MET A 94 -11.13 6.52 -21.97
C MET A 94 -9.66 6.14 -21.68
N ILE A 95 -9.36 4.88 -21.36
CA ILE A 95 -7.99 4.43 -21.08
C ILE A 95 -7.12 4.49 -22.35
N ARG A 96 -7.60 3.93 -23.47
CA ARG A 96 -6.79 3.82 -24.69
C ARG A 96 -6.76 5.10 -25.52
N SER A 97 -7.89 5.79 -25.65
CA SER A 97 -7.99 6.98 -26.51
C SER A 97 -7.53 8.24 -25.77
N MET A 98 -8.06 8.51 -24.57
CA MET A 98 -7.75 9.75 -23.84
C MET A 98 -6.43 9.66 -23.08
N MET A 99 -6.23 8.59 -22.31
CA MET A 99 -5.06 8.48 -21.42
C MET A 99 -3.85 7.82 -22.08
N LYS A 100 -4.05 7.18 -23.24
CA LYS A 100 -3.02 6.48 -24.02
C LYS A 100 -2.21 5.52 -23.15
N ASP A 101 -2.90 4.83 -22.26
CA ASP A 101 -2.29 3.90 -21.31
C ASP A 101 -2.51 2.46 -21.82
N PHE A 102 -1.42 1.79 -22.15
CA PHE A 102 -1.40 0.41 -22.62
C PHE A 102 -0.81 -0.54 -21.56
N SER A 103 -0.52 -0.03 -20.36
CA SER A 103 -0.03 -0.85 -19.26
C SER A 103 -1.04 -1.93 -18.90
N GLY A 104 -0.54 -3.16 -18.78
CA GLY A 104 -1.32 -4.36 -18.50
C GLY A 104 -1.58 -4.61 -17.01
N HIS A 105 -1.64 -5.89 -16.65
CA HIS A 105 -2.09 -6.52 -15.40
C HIS A 105 -1.86 -5.78 -14.06
N GLY A 106 -2.91 -5.12 -13.55
CA GLY A 106 -3.21 -4.88 -12.13
C GLY A 106 -2.03 -4.81 -11.13
N VAL A 107 -2.09 -5.60 -10.06
CA VAL A 107 -1.08 -5.63 -8.98
C VAL A 107 0.32 -5.97 -9.52
N SER A 108 0.40 -6.80 -10.57
CA SER A 108 1.66 -7.21 -11.19
C SER A 108 2.47 -6.04 -11.75
N ASP A 109 1.84 -4.96 -12.21
CA ASP A 109 2.53 -3.74 -12.63
C ASP A 109 3.32 -3.11 -11.48
N VAL A 110 2.75 -3.11 -10.27
CA VAL A 110 3.38 -2.55 -9.08
C VAL A 110 4.55 -3.43 -8.64
N ILE A 111 4.37 -4.75 -8.61
CA ILE A 111 5.45 -5.71 -8.32
C ILE A 111 6.59 -5.56 -9.34
N THR A 112 6.24 -5.43 -10.63
CA THR A 112 7.20 -5.22 -11.71
C THR A 112 7.96 -3.89 -11.56
N ALA A 113 7.29 -2.85 -11.05
CA ALA A 113 7.95 -1.57 -10.75
C ALA A 113 8.88 -1.68 -9.53
N MET A 114 8.54 -2.51 -8.55
CA MET A 114 9.40 -2.81 -7.40
C MET A 114 10.66 -3.59 -7.79
N THR A 115 10.63 -4.40 -8.85
CA THR A 115 11.81 -5.12 -9.35
C THR A 115 12.60 -4.29 -10.35
N ILE A 116 11.98 -3.89 -11.46
CA ILE A 116 12.68 -3.33 -12.63
C ILE A 116 12.87 -1.81 -12.54
N GLY A 117 11.95 -1.10 -11.90
CA GLY A 117 12.09 0.33 -11.69
C GLY A 117 10.77 1.08 -11.61
N SER A 118 10.72 2.05 -10.71
CA SER A 118 9.50 2.80 -10.38
C SER A 118 9.05 3.83 -11.43
N GLU A 119 9.81 4.00 -12.52
CA GLU A 119 9.38 4.75 -13.71
C GLU A 119 8.26 4.04 -14.48
N ARG A 120 8.13 2.72 -14.29
CA ARG A 120 7.05 1.89 -14.84
C ARG A 120 5.66 2.31 -14.36
N LEU A 121 5.56 3.10 -13.29
CA LEU A 121 4.31 3.66 -12.76
C LEU A 121 4.19 5.15 -13.13
N PRO A 122 3.68 5.48 -14.33
CA PRO A 122 3.54 6.86 -14.77
C PRO A 122 2.37 7.56 -14.06
N ARG A 123 2.41 8.89 -13.96
CA ARG A 123 1.34 9.68 -13.33
C ARG A 123 -0.05 9.41 -13.92
N ARG A 124 -0.13 9.19 -15.23
CA ARG A 124 -1.40 8.87 -15.93
C ARG A 124 -2.08 7.60 -15.42
N MET A 125 -1.32 6.67 -14.83
CA MET A 125 -1.85 5.41 -14.30
C MET A 125 -2.82 5.65 -13.13
N ILE A 126 -2.62 6.71 -12.35
CA ILE A 126 -3.53 7.10 -11.26
C ILE A 126 -4.94 7.30 -11.82
N PHE A 127 -5.05 8.11 -12.88
CA PHE A 127 -6.34 8.43 -13.50
C PHE A 127 -6.89 7.25 -14.30
N SER A 128 -6.04 6.53 -15.04
CA SER A 128 -6.50 5.42 -15.90
C SER A 128 -7.10 4.28 -15.09
N ARG A 129 -6.48 3.91 -13.97
CA ARG A 129 -6.95 2.83 -13.11
C ARG A 129 -8.14 3.28 -12.25
N PHE A 130 -8.16 4.53 -11.78
CA PHE A 130 -9.29 5.08 -11.05
C PHE A 130 -10.57 5.10 -11.89
N PHE A 131 -10.55 5.81 -13.02
CA PHE A 131 -11.75 5.94 -13.85
C PHE A 131 -12.08 4.64 -14.61
N GLY A 132 -11.07 3.86 -14.99
CA GLY A 132 -11.28 2.55 -15.61
C GLY A 132 -12.06 1.60 -14.71
N SER A 133 -11.67 1.53 -13.43
CA SER A 133 -12.39 0.72 -12.44
C SER A 133 -13.74 1.32 -12.06
N LEU A 134 -13.87 2.64 -11.99
CA LEU A 134 -15.17 3.30 -11.81
C LEU A 134 -16.19 2.85 -12.87
N PHE A 135 -15.84 2.96 -14.16
CA PHE A 135 -16.77 2.61 -15.22
C PHE A 135 -16.99 1.09 -15.34
N THR A 136 -15.95 0.28 -15.12
CA THR A 136 -16.08 -1.18 -15.21
C THR A 136 -16.88 -1.73 -14.04
N VAL A 137 -16.48 -1.43 -12.80
CA VAL A 137 -17.13 -1.98 -11.59
C VAL A 137 -18.45 -1.27 -11.31
N GLY A 138 -18.51 0.05 -11.47
CA GLY A 138 -19.73 0.83 -11.22
C GLY A 138 -20.86 0.53 -12.21
N SER A 139 -20.55 0.06 -13.43
CA SER A 139 -21.57 -0.43 -14.37
C SER A 139 -22.03 -1.87 -14.13
N GLY A 140 -21.43 -2.59 -13.17
CA GLY A 140 -21.77 -3.97 -12.84
C GLY A 140 -20.81 -5.03 -13.39
N GLY A 141 -19.61 -4.66 -13.85
CA GLY A 141 -18.58 -5.61 -14.25
C GLY A 141 -18.11 -6.49 -13.09
N SER A 142 -17.96 -7.80 -13.34
CA SER A 142 -17.54 -8.80 -12.35
C SER A 142 -16.02 -8.74 -12.06
N THR A 143 -15.56 -7.62 -11.51
CA THR A 143 -14.16 -7.38 -11.13
C THR A 143 -14.09 -6.64 -9.79
N GLY A 144 -13.04 -6.89 -9.01
CA GLY A 144 -12.80 -6.18 -7.75
C GLY A 144 -12.09 -4.83 -7.94
N LEU A 145 -12.18 -3.96 -6.93
CA LEU A 145 -11.44 -2.69 -6.87
C LEU A 145 -9.99 -2.86 -6.38
N GLU A 146 -9.64 -4.05 -5.91
CA GLU A 146 -8.36 -4.36 -5.26
C GLU A 146 -7.16 -4.11 -6.18
N GLY A 147 -7.20 -4.67 -7.40
CA GLY A 147 -6.12 -4.48 -8.38
C GLY A 147 -5.93 -3.02 -8.77
N PRO A 148 -6.99 -2.32 -9.23
CA PRO A 148 -6.90 -0.91 -9.60
C PRO A 148 -6.41 -0.01 -8.47
N ILE A 149 -6.89 -0.20 -7.23
CA ILE A 149 -6.51 0.68 -6.13
C ILE A 149 -5.06 0.48 -5.69
N VAL A 150 -4.54 -0.76 -5.78
CA VAL A 150 -3.11 -1.03 -5.58
C VAL A 150 -2.26 -0.30 -6.62
N CYS A 151 -2.66 -0.33 -7.90
CA CYS A 151 -1.97 0.45 -8.94
C CYS A 151 -2.01 1.96 -8.68
N VAL A 152 -3.17 2.48 -8.26
CA VAL A 152 -3.34 3.89 -7.92
C VAL A 152 -2.42 4.27 -6.76
N GLY A 153 -2.44 3.52 -5.65
CA GLY A 153 -1.58 3.75 -4.50
C GLY A 153 -0.09 3.68 -4.86
N GLY A 154 0.30 2.67 -5.63
CA GLY A 154 1.68 2.54 -6.10
C GLY A 154 2.10 3.69 -7.02
N ALA A 155 1.24 4.13 -7.93
CA ALA A 155 1.52 5.25 -8.82
C ALA A 155 1.60 6.59 -8.07
N VAL A 156 0.75 6.81 -7.06
CA VAL A 156 0.83 7.98 -6.16
C VAL A 156 2.16 7.99 -5.41
N GLY A 157 2.59 6.85 -4.88
CA GLY A 157 3.90 6.70 -4.24
C GLY A 157 5.07 6.98 -5.19
N ALA A 158 5.03 6.41 -6.41
CA ALA A 158 6.07 6.60 -7.43
C ALA A 158 6.18 8.07 -7.89
N VAL A 159 5.03 8.73 -8.10
CA VAL A 159 4.98 10.16 -8.47
C VAL A 159 5.53 11.02 -7.35
N SER A 160 5.14 10.75 -6.10
CA SER A 160 5.60 11.51 -4.94
C SER A 160 7.10 11.37 -4.73
N GLY A 161 7.64 10.15 -4.92
CA GLY A 161 9.09 9.93 -4.85
C GLY A 161 9.87 10.66 -5.95
N ARG A 162 9.32 10.78 -7.16
CA ARG A 162 9.91 11.62 -8.23
C ARG A 162 9.89 13.10 -7.86
N TRP A 163 8.76 13.57 -7.31
CA TRP A 163 8.62 14.98 -6.94
C TRP A 163 9.55 15.39 -5.80
N LEU A 164 9.78 14.48 -4.85
CA LEU A 164 10.74 14.65 -3.75
C LEU A 164 12.21 14.38 -4.16
N ALA A 165 12.48 14.14 -5.45
CA ALA A 165 13.80 13.81 -5.97
C ALA A 165 14.50 12.65 -5.22
N MET A 166 13.72 11.66 -4.81
CA MET A 166 14.22 10.50 -4.05
C MET A 166 14.94 9.52 -4.97
N ASN A 167 15.98 8.87 -4.42
CA ASN A 167 16.65 7.77 -5.12
C ASN A 167 15.71 6.56 -5.30
N GLU A 168 16.11 5.62 -6.17
CA GLU A 168 15.26 4.48 -6.52
C GLU A 168 14.82 3.65 -5.31
N ARG A 169 15.74 3.41 -4.38
CA ARG A 169 15.46 2.64 -3.15
C ARG A 169 14.36 3.29 -2.33
N ARG A 170 14.42 4.61 -2.10
CA ARG A 170 13.40 5.35 -1.35
C ARG A 170 12.10 5.49 -2.15
N ARG A 171 12.18 5.66 -3.46
CA ARG A 171 11.00 5.71 -4.35
C ARG A 171 10.18 4.42 -4.26
N LYS A 172 10.84 3.25 -4.20
CA LYS A 172 10.20 1.94 -3.95
C LYS A 172 9.52 1.85 -2.58
N LEU A 173 10.13 2.43 -1.54
CA LEU A 173 9.47 2.52 -0.21
C LEU A 173 8.20 3.39 -0.26
N LEU A 174 8.25 4.53 -0.97
CA LEU A 174 7.07 5.40 -1.15
C LEU A 174 5.96 4.70 -1.94
N ILE A 175 6.30 3.86 -2.94
CA ILE A 175 5.33 2.98 -3.61
C ILE A 175 4.65 2.08 -2.57
N GLY A 176 5.44 1.41 -1.73
CA GLY A 176 4.92 0.58 -0.64
C GLY A 176 3.96 1.34 0.26
N TYR A 177 4.34 2.53 0.74
CA TYR A 177 3.47 3.33 1.62
C TYR A 177 2.16 3.73 0.92
N GLY A 178 2.22 4.12 -0.35
CA GLY A 178 1.03 4.44 -1.14
C GLY A 178 0.10 3.23 -1.31
N VAL A 179 0.66 2.05 -1.58
CA VAL A 179 -0.13 0.80 -1.67
C VAL A 179 -0.75 0.44 -0.33
N ALA A 180 0.00 0.52 0.77
CA ALA A 180 -0.49 0.22 2.11
C ALA A 180 -1.68 1.09 2.48
N GLY A 181 -1.58 2.41 2.23
CA GLY A 181 -2.66 3.35 2.46
C GLY A 181 -3.86 3.07 1.56
N ALA A 182 -3.63 2.83 0.26
CA ALA A 182 -4.68 2.54 -0.70
C ALA A 182 -5.51 1.30 -0.31
N VAL A 183 -4.84 0.19 0.02
CA VAL A 183 -5.46 -1.07 0.43
C VAL A 183 -6.14 -0.92 1.79
N ALA A 184 -5.47 -0.33 2.77
CA ALA A 184 -6.06 -0.11 4.09
C ALA A 184 -7.32 0.76 4.03
N GLY A 185 -7.27 1.84 3.24
CA GLY A 185 -8.38 2.78 3.06
C GLY A 185 -9.59 2.17 2.38
N ILE A 186 -9.40 1.31 1.37
CA ILE A 186 -10.53 0.70 0.65
C ILE A 186 -11.24 -0.39 1.48
N PHE A 187 -10.48 -1.15 2.27
CA PHE A 187 -11.02 -2.25 3.06
C PHE A 187 -11.41 -1.87 4.48
N ASN A 188 -11.15 -0.62 4.90
CA ASN A 188 -11.25 -0.20 6.31
C ASN A 188 -10.49 -1.15 7.27
N ALA A 189 -9.34 -1.66 6.80
CA ALA A 189 -8.57 -2.72 7.45
C ALA A 189 -7.07 -2.40 7.42
N PRO A 190 -6.52 -1.74 8.46
CA PRO A 190 -5.15 -1.26 8.46
C PRO A 190 -4.13 -2.40 8.44
N LEU A 191 -4.42 -3.49 9.15
CA LEU A 191 -3.56 -4.68 9.18
C LEU A 191 -3.48 -5.36 7.82
N THR A 192 -4.59 -5.42 7.08
CA THR A 192 -4.61 -5.99 5.73
C THR A 192 -3.71 -5.19 4.79
N GLY A 193 -3.83 -3.85 4.77
CA GLY A 193 -2.98 -3.01 3.92
C GLY A 193 -1.50 -3.09 4.30
N LEU A 194 -1.19 -3.19 5.60
CA LEU A 194 0.16 -3.38 6.11
C LEU A 194 0.77 -4.70 5.64
N ILE A 195 0.13 -5.84 5.94
CA ILE A 195 0.66 -7.18 5.66
C ILE A 195 0.76 -7.39 4.14
N PHE A 196 -0.29 -7.03 3.39
CA PHE A 196 -0.29 -7.10 1.93
C PHE A 196 0.91 -6.36 1.33
N THR A 197 1.20 -5.16 1.83
CA THR A 197 2.33 -4.37 1.32
C THR A 197 3.67 -4.99 1.69
N LEU A 198 3.85 -5.41 2.94
CA LEU A 198 5.13 -5.96 3.40
C LEU A 198 5.45 -7.30 2.73
N GLU A 199 4.45 -8.15 2.53
CA GLU A 199 4.65 -9.50 2.02
C GLU A 199 4.63 -9.57 0.48
N ILE A 200 3.70 -8.87 -0.17
CA ILE A 200 3.47 -9.00 -1.61
C ILE A 200 4.21 -7.92 -2.40
N ILE A 201 4.31 -6.69 -1.88
CA ILE A 201 4.83 -5.55 -2.64
C ILE A 201 6.31 -5.28 -2.34
N VAL A 202 6.66 -5.17 -1.05
CA VAL A 202 8.01 -4.80 -0.60
C VAL A 202 8.88 -6.04 -0.43
N GLY A 203 8.35 -7.11 0.17
CA GLY A 203 9.08 -8.36 0.42
C GLY A 203 10.16 -8.25 1.50
N GLU A 204 10.12 -7.22 2.37
CA GLU A 204 11.13 -7.00 3.42
C GLU A 204 10.48 -6.58 4.74
N TRP A 205 10.81 -7.34 5.79
CA TRP A 205 10.42 -7.07 7.18
C TRP A 205 11.56 -6.38 7.93
N SER A 206 11.63 -5.05 7.79
CA SER A 206 12.60 -4.21 8.51
C SER A 206 11.89 -3.15 9.33
N ILE A 207 12.43 -2.77 10.49
CA ILE A 207 11.82 -1.73 11.34
C ILE A 207 11.63 -0.41 10.57
N LEU A 208 12.55 -0.13 9.63
CA LEU A 208 12.56 1.06 8.79
C LEU A 208 11.46 1.05 7.71
N THR A 209 10.97 -0.14 7.34
CA THR A 209 9.87 -0.30 6.38
C THR A 209 8.53 -0.43 7.10
N ILE A 210 8.49 -1.19 8.20
CA ILE A 210 7.27 -1.48 8.96
C ILE A 210 6.66 -0.21 9.56
N LEU A 211 7.45 0.59 10.29
CA LEU A 211 6.89 1.74 11.03
C LEU A 211 6.22 2.77 10.10
N PRO A 212 6.86 3.25 9.01
CA PRO A 212 6.18 4.18 8.11
C PRO A 212 5.00 3.53 7.38
N THR A 213 5.07 2.23 7.06
CA THR A 213 3.95 1.52 6.43
C THR A 213 2.72 1.46 7.34
N ILE A 214 2.91 1.23 8.64
CA ILE A 214 1.84 1.30 9.64
C ILE A 214 1.23 2.69 9.66
N ILE A 215 2.06 3.75 9.69
CA ILE A 215 1.58 5.14 9.68
C ILE A 215 0.69 5.39 8.46
N SER A 216 1.14 4.97 7.27
CA SER A 216 0.35 5.13 6.05
C SER A 216 -0.99 4.37 6.12
N ALA A 217 -0.96 3.09 6.50
CA ALA A 217 -2.14 2.24 6.57
C ALA A 217 -3.18 2.73 7.60
N VAL A 218 -2.73 3.11 8.79
CA VAL A 218 -3.60 3.66 9.84
C VAL A 218 -4.19 4.99 9.39
N SER A 219 -3.36 5.89 8.87
CA SER A 219 -3.84 7.21 8.42
C SER A 219 -4.91 7.09 7.32
N ALA A 220 -4.70 6.19 6.36
CA ALA A 220 -5.68 5.93 5.30
C ALA A 220 -6.99 5.32 5.84
N THR A 221 -6.88 4.41 6.81
CA THR A 221 -8.04 3.79 7.46
C THR A 221 -8.84 4.83 8.23
N GLU A 222 -8.18 5.69 9.00
CA GLU A 222 -8.88 6.74 9.76
C GLU A 222 -9.57 7.74 8.84
N ILE A 223 -8.94 8.13 7.72
CA ILE A 223 -9.61 8.93 6.68
C ILE A 223 -10.84 8.20 6.13
N SER A 224 -10.74 6.90 5.87
CA SER A 224 -11.86 6.09 5.41
C SER A 224 -13.01 6.06 6.42
N ARG A 225 -12.70 5.88 7.70
CA ARG A 225 -13.69 5.88 8.80
C ARG A 225 -14.36 7.23 8.99
N ILE A 226 -13.61 8.33 8.86
CA ILE A 226 -14.14 9.69 8.97
C ILE A 226 -15.14 9.96 7.83
N LEU A 227 -14.84 9.51 6.61
CA LEU A 227 -15.66 9.82 5.43
C LEU A 227 -16.81 8.85 5.18
N MET A 228 -16.61 7.54 5.39
CA MET A 228 -17.59 6.49 5.08
C MET A 228 -18.24 5.86 6.33
N GLY A 229 -17.76 6.22 7.52
CA GLY A 229 -18.12 5.59 8.78
C GLY A 229 -17.33 4.28 9.03
N ASN A 230 -17.33 3.82 10.28
CA ASN A 230 -16.68 2.56 10.64
C ASN A 230 -17.58 1.35 10.30
N LYS A 231 -17.61 0.99 9.02
CA LYS A 231 -18.37 -0.18 8.53
C LYS A 231 -17.46 -1.41 8.47
N ILE A 232 -17.89 -2.49 9.12
CA ILE A 232 -17.27 -3.81 8.98
C ILE A 232 -17.89 -4.47 7.76
N ALA A 233 -17.08 -5.00 6.85
CA ALA A 233 -17.57 -5.58 5.60
C ALA A 233 -18.49 -6.80 5.83
N PHE A 234 -18.13 -7.65 6.81
CA PHE A 234 -18.90 -8.83 7.17
C PHE A 234 -18.87 -9.02 8.69
N TYR A 235 -20.04 -9.21 9.31
CA TYR A 235 -20.18 -9.62 10.70
C TYR A 235 -20.84 -10.99 10.73
N GLN A 236 -20.20 -11.96 11.38
CA GLN A 236 -20.73 -13.31 11.52
C GLN A 236 -20.34 -13.85 12.89
N ASP A 237 -21.33 -14.29 13.68
CA ASP A 237 -21.06 -15.03 14.90
C ASP A 237 -20.53 -16.42 14.54
N ILE A 238 -19.33 -16.72 15.04
CA ILE A 238 -18.61 -17.94 14.71
C ILE A 238 -19.18 -19.07 15.57
N ALA A 239 -19.59 -20.17 14.94
CA ALA A 239 -19.91 -21.40 15.66
C ALA A 239 -18.66 -21.95 16.36
N GLY A 240 -18.84 -22.67 17.47
CA GLY A 240 -17.73 -23.22 18.26
C GLY A 240 -16.74 -24.02 17.42
N PHE A 241 -15.45 -23.75 17.61
CA PHE A 241 -14.39 -24.40 16.85
C PHE A 241 -14.03 -25.76 17.47
N SER A 242 -14.21 -26.85 16.72
CA SER A 242 -13.88 -28.20 17.16
C SER A 242 -12.58 -28.71 16.51
N PHE A 243 -11.98 -29.77 17.07
CA PHE A 243 -10.84 -30.44 16.44
C PHE A 243 -11.18 -30.98 15.04
N VAL A 244 -12.43 -31.40 14.81
CA VAL A 244 -12.90 -31.83 13.49
C VAL A 244 -12.91 -30.66 12.51
N SER A 245 -13.32 -29.48 12.97
CA SER A 245 -13.28 -28.24 12.17
C SER A 245 -11.85 -27.87 11.78
N LEU A 246 -10.88 -28.05 12.68
CA LEU A 246 -9.45 -27.85 12.39
C LEU A 246 -8.97 -28.79 11.28
N VAL A 247 -9.24 -30.09 11.40
CA VAL A 247 -8.84 -31.08 10.39
C VAL A 247 -9.54 -30.80 9.05
N ALA A 248 -10.81 -30.39 9.08
CA ALA A 248 -11.53 -29.97 7.88
C ALA A 248 -10.90 -28.74 7.21
N CYS A 249 -10.44 -27.74 7.97
CA CYS A 249 -9.70 -26.59 7.43
C CYS A 249 -8.41 -27.04 6.74
N VAL A 250 -7.61 -27.93 7.37
CA VAL A 250 -6.40 -28.48 6.74
C VAL A 250 -6.71 -29.22 5.43
N GLY A 251 -7.86 -29.91 5.37
CA GLY A 251 -8.30 -30.60 4.15
C GLY A 251 -8.75 -29.65 3.03
N LEU A 252 -9.18 -28.44 3.36
CA LEU A 252 -9.59 -27.41 2.38
C LEU A 252 -8.39 -26.63 1.81
N GLY A 253 -7.26 -26.62 2.51
CA GLY A 253 -6.04 -25.89 2.14
C GLY A 253 -5.96 -24.53 2.84
#